data_AF-A0A0Q4GZ53-F1
#
_entry.id   AF-A0A0Q4GZ53-F1
#
_cell.length_a   1.000
_cell.length_b   1.000
_cell.length_c   1.000
_cell.angle_alpha   90.00
_cell.angle_beta   90.00
_cell.angle_gamma   90.00
#
_symmetry.space_group_name_H-M   'P 1'
#
loop_
_entity.id
_entity.type
_entity.pdbx_description
1 polymer ?
#
loop_
_entity_poly.entity_id
_entity_poly.type
_entity_poly.pdbx_seq_one_letter_code
_entity_poly.pdbx_strand_id
1 'polypeptide(L)'
;MKPISIWAANAQTELKSLAPVAEISKSLQLNAYLSSDTLWLVKERPDGNRIAFRTAFSPSRKLEIKKIHHDEGETTVSLACSTIVFQVTIQHEAGNEFFHYTVMATPKAPLFIPYWPRDIINFDDKGKIKQQGTIHTQQRGTRSGILFFNDGTSGSVFYFQNLTAINGYCETAKCSAGGAVGGEWPEIGFALPATTAPLEKGKSYCFSDGFVSLSDQLPASPAEIAILYLDQLAETYIKIPRPERFYHDWLDTVEKGLEDLTYHKGCWTFAGGHSYLNAYVADYKTPPEVMVQLAVLLPMLDYLDWKGESKHQLVTELRTGLEAFYQKDMGTIVRWLPSAEKNLDHSEEQKKPRVMDAWYLHHPLMNLARLSTRGDENAKKMLLDSIDYAVKVAHKFNYQWPVFYQMDTLDIIKAETAEGAGGEKDVPGTFADLMLRMWKITGDKKFFEEAKKSAAKLKGLSFEVFYQANNTAFSAGAMLR
;
A
#
# COMPACT_ATOMS: atom_id res chain seq x y z
N MET A 1 20.87 -8.09 -26.89
CA MET A 1 19.87 -8.90 -26.16
C MET A 1 20.16 -8.69 -24.68
N LYS A 2 19.17 -8.34 -23.85
CA LYS A 2 19.40 -8.25 -22.40
C LYS A 2 19.72 -9.67 -21.87
N PRO A 3 20.61 -9.79 -20.86
CA PRO A 3 20.86 -11.07 -20.21
C PRO A 3 19.56 -11.62 -19.64
N ILE A 4 19.39 -12.94 -19.70
CA ILE A 4 18.26 -13.67 -19.10
C ILE A 4 18.80 -14.71 -18.13
N SER A 5 18.01 -15.12 -17.14
CA SER A 5 18.46 -16.19 -16.25
C SER A 5 18.56 -17.53 -16.97
N ILE A 6 19.30 -18.46 -16.36
CA ILE A 6 19.34 -19.85 -16.81
C ILE A 6 17.95 -20.52 -16.81
N TRP A 7 17.03 -20.04 -15.97
CA TRP A 7 15.67 -20.57 -15.84
C TRP A 7 14.77 -20.07 -16.98
N ALA A 8 14.88 -18.79 -17.33
CA ALA A 8 14.24 -18.23 -18.51
C ALA A 8 14.76 -18.89 -19.80
N ALA A 9 16.08 -19.06 -19.93
CA ALA A 9 16.68 -19.73 -21.08
C ALA A 9 16.17 -21.19 -21.24
N ASN A 10 16.03 -21.92 -20.12
CA ASN A 10 15.47 -23.27 -20.13
C ASN A 10 13.99 -23.26 -20.56
N ALA A 11 13.18 -22.38 -19.97
CA ALA A 11 11.76 -22.25 -20.29
C ALA A 11 11.52 -21.97 -21.79
N GLN A 12 12.28 -21.05 -22.39
CA GLN A 12 12.19 -20.75 -23.82
C GLN A 12 12.49 -21.94 -24.71
N THR A 13 13.52 -22.71 -24.34
CA THR A 13 13.96 -23.86 -25.14
C THR A 13 12.92 -24.96 -25.09
N GLU A 14 12.44 -25.31 -23.89
CA GLU A 14 11.53 -26.43 -23.71
C GLU A 14 10.10 -26.11 -24.18
N LEU A 15 9.50 -24.98 -23.74
CA LEU A 15 8.10 -24.63 -24.04
C LEU A 15 7.82 -24.37 -25.53
N LYS A 16 8.85 -24.18 -26.35
CA LYS A 16 8.71 -24.10 -27.81
C LYS A 16 8.46 -25.46 -28.45
N SER A 17 8.92 -26.54 -27.81
CA SER A 17 8.93 -27.90 -28.36
C SER A 17 7.93 -28.85 -27.69
N LEU A 18 7.37 -28.47 -26.55
CA LEU A 18 6.46 -29.29 -25.76
C LEU A 18 5.03 -29.24 -26.30
N ALA A 19 4.36 -30.38 -26.26
CA ALA A 19 2.90 -30.47 -26.36
C ALA A 19 2.26 -30.28 -24.97
N PRO A 20 1.01 -29.79 -24.89
CA PRO A 20 0.31 -29.70 -23.62
C PRO A 20 0.06 -31.09 -23.04
N VAL A 21 0.21 -31.22 -21.72
CA VAL A 21 -0.10 -32.45 -20.97
C VAL A 21 -1.56 -32.48 -20.50
N ALA A 22 -2.23 -31.33 -20.47
CA ALA A 22 -3.65 -31.19 -20.20
C ALA A 22 -4.19 -29.86 -20.77
N GLU A 23 -5.39 -29.88 -21.34
CA GLU A 23 -6.19 -28.66 -21.59
C GLU A 23 -6.87 -28.29 -20.27
N ILE A 24 -6.54 -27.11 -19.73
CA ILE A 24 -7.11 -26.66 -18.45
C ILE A 24 -8.43 -25.96 -18.70
N SER A 25 -8.46 -25.03 -19.65
CA SER A 25 -9.67 -24.32 -20.03
C SER A 25 -9.60 -23.91 -21.49
N LYS A 26 -10.53 -24.45 -22.28
CA LYS A 26 -10.67 -24.11 -23.70
C LYS A 26 -11.09 -22.66 -23.92
N SER A 27 -12.01 -22.15 -23.09
CA SER A 27 -12.49 -20.77 -23.19
C SER A 27 -11.38 -19.77 -22.91
N LEU A 28 -10.54 -20.05 -21.90
CA LEU A 28 -9.38 -19.25 -21.60
C LEU A 28 -8.19 -19.51 -22.53
N GLN A 29 -8.21 -20.53 -23.39
CA GLN A 29 -7.00 -21.01 -24.09
C GLN A 29 -5.83 -21.26 -23.11
N LEU A 30 -6.14 -21.84 -21.95
CA LEU A 30 -5.20 -22.14 -20.88
C LEU A 30 -4.86 -23.63 -20.92
N ASN A 31 -3.58 -23.94 -21.00
CA ASN A 31 -3.06 -25.30 -21.13
C ASN A 31 -1.93 -25.55 -20.12
N ALA A 32 -1.81 -26.79 -19.65
CA ALA A 32 -0.69 -27.21 -18.82
C ALA A 32 0.42 -27.84 -19.68
N TYR A 33 1.67 -27.49 -19.39
CA TYR A 33 2.86 -28.04 -20.04
C TYR A 33 3.85 -28.55 -18.99
N LEU A 34 4.33 -29.77 -19.14
CA LEU A 34 5.38 -30.32 -18.28
C LEU A 34 6.73 -30.22 -18.98
N SER A 35 7.57 -29.33 -18.46
CA SER A 35 9.00 -29.29 -18.77
C SER A 35 9.79 -30.18 -17.82
N SER A 36 11.09 -30.34 -18.05
CA SER A 36 11.95 -31.18 -17.21
C SER A 36 11.94 -30.77 -15.74
N ASP A 37 11.78 -29.47 -15.45
CA ASP A 37 11.81 -28.91 -14.10
C ASP A 37 10.49 -28.31 -13.63
N THR A 38 9.55 -28.00 -14.51
CA THR A 38 8.39 -27.16 -14.16
C THR A 38 7.10 -27.66 -14.79
N LEU A 39 6.02 -27.66 -14.01
CA LEU A 39 4.65 -27.61 -14.54
C LEU A 39 4.26 -26.16 -14.80
N TRP A 40 4.06 -25.84 -16.07
CA TRP A 40 3.67 -24.51 -16.53
C TRP A 40 2.17 -24.48 -16.83
N LEU A 41 1.50 -23.40 -16.46
CA LEU A 41 0.23 -22.99 -17.04
C LEU A 41 0.53 -21.95 -18.11
N VAL A 42 0.09 -22.18 -19.34
CA VAL A 42 0.36 -21.28 -20.47
C VAL A 42 -0.96 -20.84 -21.06
N LYS A 43 -1.18 -19.52 -21.00
CA LYS A 43 -2.30 -18.83 -21.64
C LYS A 43 -1.84 -18.35 -23.01
N GLU A 44 -2.53 -18.80 -24.04
CA GLU A 44 -2.38 -18.29 -25.41
C GLU A 44 -3.33 -17.11 -25.62
N ARG A 45 -2.84 -16.07 -26.31
CA ARG A 45 -3.62 -14.88 -26.66
C ARG A 45 -3.98 -14.91 -28.15
N PRO A 46 -5.04 -14.20 -28.57
CA PRO A 46 -5.48 -14.20 -29.97
C PRO A 46 -4.41 -13.75 -30.98
N ASP A 47 -3.43 -12.97 -30.55
CA ASP A 47 -2.30 -12.49 -31.35
C ASP A 47 -1.12 -13.49 -31.44
N GLY A 48 -1.28 -14.70 -30.88
CA GLY A 48 -0.26 -15.75 -30.83
C GLY A 48 0.77 -15.57 -29.70
N ASN A 49 0.74 -14.44 -28.97
CA ASN A 49 1.60 -14.25 -27.81
C ASN A 49 1.16 -15.16 -26.67
N ARG A 50 2.11 -15.55 -25.81
CA ARG A 50 1.84 -16.47 -24.70
C ARG A 50 2.34 -15.89 -23.39
N ILE A 51 1.62 -16.16 -22.32
CA ILE A 51 2.08 -15.90 -20.95
C ILE A 51 2.08 -17.22 -20.17
N ALA A 52 3.22 -17.52 -19.56
CA ALA A 52 3.43 -18.75 -18.81
C ALA A 52 3.58 -18.45 -17.32
N PHE A 53 2.91 -19.26 -16.50
CA PHE A 53 2.91 -19.24 -15.04
C PHE A 53 3.52 -20.55 -14.54
N ARG A 54 4.64 -20.46 -13.82
CA ARG A 54 5.32 -21.59 -13.20
C ARG A 54 4.59 -21.97 -11.92
N THR A 55 4.15 -23.22 -11.84
CA THR A 55 3.50 -23.76 -10.63
C THR A 55 4.48 -24.60 -9.81
N ALA A 56 4.44 -25.92 -9.93
CA ALA A 56 5.42 -26.81 -9.32
C ALA A 56 6.75 -26.72 -10.07
N PHE A 57 7.83 -26.42 -9.35
CA PHE A 57 9.21 -26.37 -9.86
C PHE A 57 10.12 -27.32 -9.08
N SER A 58 11.03 -27.99 -9.80
CA SER A 58 11.98 -28.94 -9.27
C SER A 58 13.40 -28.59 -9.71
N PRO A 59 14.27 -28.14 -8.79
CA PRO A 59 15.67 -27.86 -9.10
C PRO A 59 16.44 -29.08 -9.66
N SER A 60 15.94 -30.31 -9.44
CA SER A 60 16.60 -31.54 -9.90
C SER A 60 16.24 -31.95 -11.34
N ARG A 61 15.40 -31.18 -12.04
CA ARG A 61 14.97 -31.44 -13.44
C ARG A 61 14.38 -32.84 -13.68
N LYS A 62 13.71 -33.39 -12.67
CA LYS A 62 13.03 -34.70 -12.70
C LYS A 62 11.64 -34.58 -12.11
N LEU A 63 10.82 -33.69 -12.67
CA LEU A 63 9.43 -33.53 -12.27
C LEU A 63 8.54 -34.46 -13.09
N GLU A 64 7.78 -35.32 -12.43
CA GLU A 64 6.91 -36.30 -13.08
C GLU A 64 5.46 -36.12 -12.64
N ILE A 65 4.53 -36.09 -13.59
CA ILE A 65 3.11 -36.17 -13.30
C ILE A 65 2.77 -37.59 -12.86
N LYS A 66 2.05 -37.69 -11.74
CA LYS A 66 1.54 -38.96 -11.19
C LYS A 66 0.07 -39.14 -11.49
N LYS A 67 -0.69 -38.05 -11.43
CA LYS A 67 -2.13 -38.07 -11.69
C LYS A 67 -2.59 -36.69 -12.15
N ILE A 68 -3.52 -36.67 -13.10
CA ILE A 68 -4.32 -35.50 -13.43
C ILE A 68 -5.77 -35.88 -13.15
N HIS A 69 -6.48 -35.02 -12.44
CA HIS A 69 -7.91 -35.15 -12.20
C HIS A 69 -8.59 -33.87 -12.69
N HIS A 70 -9.63 -34.04 -13.49
CA HIS A 70 -10.45 -32.96 -14.00
C HIS A 70 -11.85 -33.10 -13.41
N ASP A 71 -12.32 -32.01 -12.82
CA ASP A 71 -13.69 -31.79 -12.42
C ASP A 71 -14.21 -30.51 -13.11
N GLU A 72 -15.49 -30.20 -12.95
CA GLU A 72 -16.08 -29.02 -13.59
C GLU A 72 -15.48 -27.73 -13.02
N GLY A 73 -14.68 -27.01 -13.83
CA GLY A 73 -14.02 -25.76 -13.44
C GLY A 73 -12.80 -25.92 -12.55
N GLU A 74 -12.38 -27.15 -12.25
CA GLU A 74 -11.20 -27.43 -11.44
C GLU A 74 -10.35 -28.55 -12.04
N THR A 75 -9.03 -28.37 -12.06
CA THR A 75 -8.07 -29.40 -12.41
C THR A 75 -7.02 -29.55 -11.31
N THR A 76 -6.86 -30.77 -10.80
CA THR A 76 -5.82 -31.10 -9.83
C THR A 76 -4.75 -31.99 -10.46
N VAL A 77 -3.50 -31.53 -10.42
CA VAL A 77 -2.31 -32.23 -10.92
C VAL A 77 -1.44 -32.65 -9.74
N SER A 78 -1.27 -33.95 -9.56
CA SER A 78 -0.31 -34.51 -8.60
C SER A 78 1.02 -34.78 -9.29
N LEU A 79 2.11 -34.20 -8.78
CA LEU A 79 3.45 -34.37 -9.31
C LEU A 79 4.42 -34.82 -8.23
N ALA A 80 5.53 -35.41 -8.63
CA ALA A 80 6.61 -35.69 -7.71
C ALA A 80 7.97 -35.53 -8.38
N CYS A 81 8.93 -35.09 -7.59
CA CYS A 81 10.35 -35.21 -7.90
C CYS A 81 11.05 -36.03 -6.79
N SER A 82 12.37 -36.12 -6.82
CA SER A 82 13.13 -36.85 -5.80
C SER A 82 12.96 -36.30 -4.39
N THR A 83 12.71 -35.00 -4.24
CA THR A 83 12.71 -34.31 -2.93
C THR A 83 11.33 -33.83 -2.46
N ILE A 84 10.37 -33.60 -3.37
CA ILE A 84 9.06 -32.99 -3.04
C ILE A 84 7.94 -33.72 -3.79
N VAL A 85 6.80 -33.89 -3.12
CA VAL A 85 5.51 -34.22 -3.74
C VAL A 85 4.70 -32.93 -3.85
N PHE A 86 4.18 -32.64 -5.04
CA PHE A 86 3.37 -31.47 -5.31
C PHE A 86 1.92 -31.86 -5.59
N GLN A 87 1.01 -31.01 -5.16
CA GLN A 87 -0.37 -30.97 -5.63
C GLN A 87 -0.66 -29.56 -6.12
N VAL A 88 -0.93 -29.44 -7.42
CA VAL A 88 -1.31 -28.17 -8.05
C VAL A 88 -2.80 -28.24 -8.34
N THR A 89 -3.58 -27.37 -7.72
CA THR A 89 -5.02 -27.25 -7.98
C THR A 89 -5.26 -25.96 -8.75
N ILE A 90 -6.00 -26.04 -9.85
CA ILE A 90 -6.22 -24.94 -10.79
C ILE A 90 -7.72 -24.79 -10.94
N GLN A 91 -8.23 -23.60 -10.65
CA GLN A 91 -9.65 -23.27 -10.70
C GLN A 91 -9.88 -22.17 -11.73
N HIS A 92 -10.95 -22.30 -12.51
CA HIS A 92 -11.34 -21.29 -13.49
C HIS A 92 -12.86 -21.31 -13.68
N GLU A 93 -13.40 -20.22 -14.19
CA GLU A 93 -14.82 -20.09 -14.51
C GLU A 93 -14.99 -19.85 -16.01
N ALA A 94 -15.93 -20.56 -16.65
CA ALA A 94 -16.15 -20.40 -18.08
C ALA A 94 -16.65 -18.98 -18.40
N GLY A 95 -15.98 -18.31 -19.35
CA GLY A 95 -16.36 -16.96 -19.80
C GLY A 95 -15.74 -15.81 -18.99
N ASN A 96 -15.01 -16.10 -17.91
CA ASN A 96 -14.24 -15.11 -17.17
C ASN A 96 -12.78 -15.20 -17.57
N GLU A 97 -12.13 -14.07 -17.84
CA GLU A 97 -10.67 -13.96 -18.10
C GLU A 97 -9.87 -14.07 -16.79
N PHE A 98 -10.16 -15.10 -16.02
CA PHE A 98 -9.66 -15.29 -14.67
C PHE A 98 -9.35 -16.77 -14.39
N PHE A 99 -8.25 -17.02 -13.69
CA PHE A 99 -7.98 -18.32 -13.08
C PHE A 99 -7.20 -18.16 -11.78
N HIS A 100 -7.33 -19.17 -10.92
CA HIS A 100 -6.66 -19.26 -9.63
C HIS A 100 -5.90 -20.59 -9.58
N TYR A 101 -4.71 -20.61 -8.98
CA TYR A 101 -4.00 -21.85 -8.71
C TYR A 101 -3.36 -21.87 -7.33
N THR A 102 -3.39 -23.04 -6.69
CA THR A 102 -2.70 -23.31 -5.42
C THR A 102 -1.66 -24.41 -5.63
N VAL A 103 -0.47 -24.22 -5.07
CA VAL A 103 0.63 -25.19 -5.11
C VAL A 103 0.93 -25.66 -3.69
N MET A 104 0.50 -26.87 -3.36
CA MET A 104 0.86 -27.54 -2.12
C MET A 104 2.09 -28.40 -2.34
N ALA A 105 3.03 -28.36 -1.40
CA ALA A 105 4.30 -29.07 -1.48
C ALA A 105 4.60 -29.81 -0.16
N THR A 106 4.89 -31.10 -0.27
CA THR A 106 5.26 -31.97 0.86
C THR A 106 6.69 -32.47 0.69
N PRO A 107 7.66 -31.96 1.47
CA PRO A 107 9.05 -32.42 1.43
C PRO A 107 9.19 -33.90 1.82
N LYS A 108 10.01 -34.65 1.09
CA LYS A 108 10.35 -36.06 1.38
C LYS A 108 11.51 -36.21 2.38
N ALA A 109 12.20 -35.11 2.65
CA ALA A 109 13.27 -34.96 3.63
C ALA A 109 13.19 -33.54 4.21
N PRO A 110 13.91 -33.21 5.29
CA PRO A 110 14.10 -31.81 5.68
C PRO A 110 14.83 -31.06 4.56
N LEU A 111 14.32 -29.90 4.13
CA LEU A 111 14.83 -29.18 2.95
C LEU A 111 15.11 -27.71 3.24
N PHE A 112 16.27 -27.25 2.78
CA PHE A 112 16.51 -25.83 2.51
C PHE A 112 16.18 -25.53 1.04
N ILE A 113 15.48 -24.43 0.80
CA ILE A 113 15.22 -23.89 -0.54
C ILE A 113 16.00 -22.58 -0.65
N PRO A 114 17.21 -22.59 -1.23
CA PRO A 114 18.06 -21.41 -1.28
C PRO A 114 17.61 -20.39 -2.34
N TYR A 115 16.84 -20.83 -3.34
CA TYR A 115 16.39 -20.00 -4.44
C TYR A 115 15.15 -20.62 -5.11
N TRP A 116 14.26 -19.75 -5.57
CA TRP A 116 13.12 -20.11 -6.41
C TRP A 116 12.95 -19.07 -7.53
N PRO A 117 12.80 -19.49 -8.80
CA PRO A 117 12.63 -18.56 -9.90
C PRO A 117 11.27 -17.85 -9.83
N ARG A 118 11.21 -16.66 -10.41
CA ARG A 118 9.98 -15.89 -10.57
C ARG A 118 8.98 -16.66 -11.43
N ASP A 119 7.70 -16.54 -11.16
CA ASP A 119 6.71 -17.45 -11.74
C ASP A 119 6.11 -17.01 -13.08
N ILE A 120 6.33 -15.79 -13.56
CA ILE A 120 5.74 -15.29 -14.82
C ILE A 120 6.81 -15.01 -15.88
N ILE A 121 6.58 -15.54 -17.08
CA ILE A 121 7.38 -15.27 -18.28
C ILE A 121 6.45 -15.08 -19.48
N ASN A 122 6.69 -14.04 -20.29
CA ASN A 122 5.94 -13.80 -21.53
C ASN A 122 6.76 -14.18 -22.75
N PHE A 123 6.06 -14.64 -23.78
CA PHE A 123 6.60 -15.05 -25.07
C PHE A 123 5.90 -14.33 -26.21
N ASP A 124 6.64 -14.09 -27.29
CA ASP A 124 6.10 -13.64 -28.56
C ASP A 124 5.47 -14.80 -29.35
N ASP A 125 4.82 -14.45 -30.47
CA ASP A 125 4.23 -15.36 -31.45
C ASP A 125 5.20 -16.41 -32.03
N LYS A 126 6.52 -16.17 -31.93
CA LYS A 126 7.59 -17.08 -32.36
C LYS A 126 8.13 -17.95 -31.22
N GLY A 127 7.54 -17.84 -30.04
CA GLY A 127 7.94 -18.55 -28.83
C GLY A 127 9.24 -18.05 -28.22
N LYS A 128 9.66 -16.81 -28.50
CA LYS A 128 10.82 -16.16 -27.89
C LYS A 128 10.36 -15.30 -26.72
N ILE A 129 11.15 -15.27 -25.65
CA ILE A 129 10.84 -14.49 -24.45
C ILE A 129 10.81 -13.00 -24.76
N LYS A 130 9.73 -12.33 -24.33
CA LYS A 130 9.62 -10.86 -24.33
C LYS A 130 10.50 -10.30 -23.21
N GLN A 131 11.40 -9.39 -23.57
CA GLN A 131 12.36 -8.77 -22.64
C GLN A 131 11.95 -7.37 -22.18
N GLN A 132 10.76 -6.93 -22.57
CA GLN A 132 10.26 -5.59 -22.31
C GLN A 132 8.74 -5.63 -22.08
N GLY A 133 8.29 -4.69 -21.28
CA GLY A 133 6.91 -4.40 -20.95
C GLY A 133 6.89 -3.36 -19.83
N THR A 134 5.71 -3.04 -19.33
CA THR A 134 5.51 -2.01 -18.30
C THR A 134 4.93 -2.66 -17.06
N ILE A 135 5.67 -2.57 -15.95
CA ILE A 135 5.14 -2.87 -14.61
C ILE A 135 4.56 -1.56 -14.07
N HIS A 136 3.24 -1.52 -13.89
CA HIS A 136 2.53 -0.34 -13.38
C HIS A 136 2.62 -0.26 -11.86
N THR A 137 2.48 -1.39 -11.17
CA THR A 137 2.68 -1.50 -9.73
C THR A 137 3.06 -2.92 -9.32
N GLN A 138 3.73 -3.06 -8.18
CA GLN A 138 4.15 -4.31 -7.59
C GLN A 138 4.16 -4.20 -6.05
N GLN A 139 4.41 -5.30 -5.36
CA GLN A 139 4.51 -5.33 -3.91
C GLN A 139 5.58 -4.35 -3.39
N ARG A 140 5.24 -3.60 -2.33
CA ARG A 140 6.19 -2.75 -1.59
C ARG A 140 6.33 -3.28 -0.16
N GLY A 141 7.53 -3.72 0.22
CA GLY A 141 7.78 -4.29 1.54
C GLY A 141 6.86 -5.49 1.82
N THR A 142 6.23 -5.52 2.99
CA THR A 142 5.32 -6.60 3.46
C THR A 142 3.85 -6.38 3.09
N ARG A 143 3.55 -5.41 2.21
CA ARG A 143 2.18 -5.17 1.71
C ARG A 143 1.69 -6.34 0.85
N SER A 144 0.43 -6.24 0.39
CA SER A 144 -0.23 -7.22 -0.49
C SER A 144 0.66 -7.66 -1.66
N GLY A 145 0.64 -8.97 -1.95
CA GLY A 145 1.38 -9.59 -3.04
C GLY A 145 0.78 -9.30 -4.42
N ILE A 146 0.74 -8.03 -4.82
CA ILE A 146 0.19 -7.60 -6.11
C ILE A 146 1.27 -7.40 -7.17
N LEU A 147 0.91 -7.62 -8.43
CA LEU A 147 1.66 -7.21 -9.60
C LEU A 147 0.67 -6.85 -10.72
N PHE A 148 0.76 -5.64 -11.25
CA PHE A 148 -0.05 -5.17 -12.37
C PHE A 148 0.85 -4.69 -13.50
N PHE A 149 0.73 -5.30 -14.67
CA PHE A 149 1.64 -5.06 -15.79
C PHE A 149 0.96 -5.29 -17.14
N ASN A 150 1.62 -4.84 -18.21
CA ASN A 150 1.32 -5.24 -19.59
C ASN A 150 2.62 -5.39 -20.38
N ASP A 151 2.56 -6.08 -21.51
CA ASP A 151 3.70 -6.29 -22.40
C ASP A 151 3.75 -5.30 -23.58
N GLY A 152 2.89 -4.27 -23.55
CA GLY A 152 2.79 -3.23 -24.56
C GLY A 152 2.04 -3.61 -25.84
N THR A 153 1.67 -4.88 -26.03
CA THR A 153 1.02 -5.33 -27.28
C THR A 153 -0.26 -6.12 -27.07
N SER A 154 -0.32 -6.92 -26.01
CA SER A 154 -1.29 -8.01 -25.94
C SER A 154 -2.37 -7.80 -24.88
N GLY A 155 -2.25 -6.76 -24.04
CA GLY A 155 -3.15 -6.48 -22.92
C GLY A 155 -2.48 -6.52 -21.55
N SER A 156 -3.27 -6.30 -20.50
CA SER A 156 -2.83 -6.16 -19.11
C SER A 156 -3.11 -7.41 -18.27
N VAL A 157 -2.35 -7.56 -17.19
CA VAL A 157 -2.45 -8.68 -16.25
C VAL A 157 -2.41 -8.13 -14.83
N PHE A 158 -3.41 -8.49 -14.04
CA PHE A 158 -3.41 -8.32 -12.59
C PHE A 158 -3.15 -9.67 -11.94
N TYR A 159 -2.02 -9.77 -11.25
CA TYR A 159 -1.59 -10.94 -10.50
C TYR A 159 -1.64 -10.64 -9.01
N PHE A 160 -2.29 -11.52 -8.24
CA PHE A 160 -2.33 -11.45 -6.79
C PHE A 160 -1.89 -12.78 -6.19
N GLN A 161 -0.83 -12.75 -5.39
CA GLN A 161 -0.40 -13.88 -4.57
C GLN A 161 -0.92 -13.69 -3.14
N ASN A 162 -1.72 -14.64 -2.68
CA ASN A 162 -2.21 -14.68 -1.31
C ASN A 162 -1.04 -15.01 -0.36
N LEU A 163 -0.48 -13.98 0.27
CA LEU A 163 0.65 -14.13 1.19
C LEU A 163 0.23 -14.78 2.53
N THR A 164 -1.06 -14.72 2.88
CA THR A 164 -1.58 -15.39 4.09
C THR A 164 -1.51 -16.90 3.95
N ALA A 165 -1.81 -17.44 2.77
CA ALA A 165 -1.78 -18.89 2.54
C ALA A 165 -0.38 -19.50 2.72
N ILE A 166 0.68 -18.72 2.49
CA ILE A 166 2.07 -19.17 2.63
C ILE A 166 2.65 -18.95 4.04
N ASN A 167 1.87 -18.46 5.02
CA ASN A 167 2.36 -18.18 6.37
C ASN A 167 3.01 -19.41 7.02
N GLY A 168 2.39 -20.60 6.90
CA GLY A 168 2.94 -21.83 7.46
C GLY A 168 4.32 -22.20 6.89
N TYR A 169 4.59 -21.84 5.63
CA TYR A 169 5.92 -21.93 5.01
C TYR A 169 6.87 -20.92 5.67
N CYS A 170 6.51 -19.63 5.67
CA CYS A 170 7.36 -18.55 6.17
C CYS A 170 7.74 -18.70 7.65
N GLU A 171 6.80 -19.13 8.50
CA GLU A 171 7.03 -19.39 9.91
C GLU A 171 8.04 -20.52 10.12
N THR A 172 7.86 -21.64 9.42
CA THR A 172 8.76 -22.79 9.56
C THR A 172 10.14 -22.49 8.97
N ALA A 173 10.18 -21.86 7.80
CA ALA A 173 11.38 -21.51 7.07
C ALA A 173 12.12 -20.28 7.63
N LYS A 174 11.51 -19.56 8.59
CA LYS A 174 12.01 -18.30 9.17
C LYS A 174 12.41 -17.29 8.09
N CYS A 175 11.50 -17.06 7.14
CA CYS A 175 11.72 -16.12 6.03
C CYS A 175 10.58 -15.10 5.93
N SER A 176 10.86 -13.98 5.26
CA SER A 176 9.87 -12.93 4.99
C SER A 176 9.37 -13.05 3.55
N ALA A 177 8.05 -12.89 3.36
CA ALA A 177 7.44 -12.73 2.03
C ALA A 177 7.40 -11.27 1.56
N GLY A 178 8.14 -10.37 2.22
CA GLY A 178 8.24 -8.98 1.79
C GLY A 178 9.02 -8.85 0.48
N GLY A 179 8.46 -8.15 -0.51
CA GLY A 179 9.04 -8.03 -1.85
C GLY A 179 9.11 -9.35 -2.63
N ALA A 180 8.35 -10.37 -2.22
CA ALA A 180 8.30 -11.67 -2.87
C ALA A 180 7.52 -11.65 -4.19
N VAL A 181 6.73 -10.61 -4.48
CA VAL A 181 5.98 -10.43 -5.74
C VAL A 181 6.48 -9.19 -6.47
N GLY A 182 6.95 -9.36 -7.72
CA GLY A 182 7.55 -8.29 -8.50
C GLY A 182 8.58 -8.85 -9.47
N GLY A 183 9.67 -8.10 -9.72
CA GLY A 183 10.78 -8.53 -10.56
C GLY A 183 11.04 -7.58 -11.71
N GLU A 184 11.82 -8.03 -12.68
CA GLU A 184 12.18 -7.24 -13.85
C GLU A 184 12.04 -8.09 -15.11
N TRP A 185 11.64 -7.48 -16.21
CA TRP A 185 11.57 -8.17 -17.49
C TRP A 185 12.92 -8.80 -17.84
N PRO A 186 12.95 -10.10 -18.21
CA PRO A 186 11.80 -10.93 -18.62
C PRO A 186 11.12 -11.78 -17.54
N GLU A 187 11.55 -11.72 -16.28
CA GLU A 187 11.12 -12.62 -15.21
C GLU A 187 10.47 -11.84 -14.05
N ILE A 188 9.14 -11.94 -13.97
CA ILE A 188 8.33 -11.19 -13.00
C ILE A 188 7.40 -12.15 -12.25
N GLY A 189 6.65 -11.64 -11.27
CA GLY A 189 5.71 -12.40 -10.47
C GLY A 189 6.26 -12.82 -9.11
N PHE A 190 5.74 -13.90 -8.55
CA PHE A 190 6.13 -14.41 -7.25
C PHE A 190 7.41 -15.26 -7.32
N ALA A 191 8.30 -15.07 -6.33
CA ALA A 191 9.39 -15.99 -6.03
C ALA A 191 9.25 -16.46 -4.59
N LEU A 192 9.23 -17.78 -4.38
CA LEU A 192 9.19 -18.37 -3.05
C LEU A 192 10.40 -17.88 -2.23
N PRO A 193 10.20 -17.26 -1.05
CA PRO A 193 11.30 -16.73 -0.25
C PRO A 193 12.31 -17.82 0.14
N ALA A 194 13.60 -17.49 0.11
CA ALA A 194 14.64 -18.45 0.49
C ALA A 194 14.53 -18.82 1.99
N THR A 195 14.70 -20.10 2.29
CA THR A 195 14.61 -20.61 3.66
C THR A 195 15.85 -20.23 4.47
N THR A 196 15.68 -19.80 5.72
CA THR A 196 16.78 -19.70 6.71
C THR A 196 16.78 -20.84 7.72
N ALA A 197 15.66 -21.57 7.83
CA ALA A 197 15.49 -22.82 8.57
C ALA A 197 14.88 -23.90 7.65
N PRO A 198 15.18 -25.20 7.88
CA PRO A 198 14.72 -26.24 6.98
C PRO A 198 13.21 -26.47 7.12
N LEU A 199 12.55 -26.75 6.00
CA LEU A 199 11.20 -27.32 6.00
C LEU A 199 11.21 -28.72 6.62
N GLU A 200 10.08 -29.13 7.19
CA GLU A 200 9.94 -30.43 7.83
C GLU A 200 9.58 -31.51 6.81
N LYS A 201 10.16 -32.70 6.98
CA LYS A 201 9.77 -33.88 6.19
C LYS A 201 8.30 -34.24 6.45
N GLY A 202 7.53 -34.48 5.39
CA GLY A 202 6.18 -35.00 5.45
C GLY A 202 5.11 -33.97 5.81
N LYS A 203 5.49 -32.73 6.18
CA LYS A 203 4.56 -31.64 6.41
C LYS A 203 4.24 -30.94 5.08
N SER A 204 2.96 -30.68 4.83
CA SER A 204 2.52 -29.99 3.62
C SER A 204 2.56 -28.48 3.84
N TYR A 205 3.07 -27.75 2.86
CA TYR A 205 3.16 -26.29 2.86
C TYR A 205 2.54 -25.73 1.58
N CYS A 206 1.84 -24.61 1.68
CA CYS A 206 1.48 -23.83 0.50
C CYS A 206 2.73 -23.08 0.00
N PHE A 207 3.14 -23.37 -1.22
CA PHE A 207 4.24 -22.65 -1.89
C PHE A 207 3.73 -21.48 -2.71
N SER A 208 2.52 -21.55 -3.25
CA SER A 208 1.90 -20.46 -4.00
C SER A 208 0.38 -20.62 -3.99
N ASP A 209 -0.29 -19.49 -4.09
CA ASP A 209 -1.74 -19.31 -4.05
C ASP A 209 -2.01 -18.04 -4.87
N GLY A 210 -2.02 -18.23 -6.19
CA GLY A 210 -1.95 -17.18 -7.20
C GLY A 210 -3.28 -16.99 -7.93
N PHE A 211 -3.74 -15.76 -7.97
CA PHE A 211 -4.95 -15.30 -8.64
C PHE A 211 -4.52 -14.46 -9.86
N VAL A 212 -5.06 -14.76 -11.03
CA VAL A 212 -4.69 -14.11 -12.29
C VAL A 212 -5.95 -13.61 -12.98
N SER A 213 -6.06 -12.29 -13.11
CA SER A 213 -7.06 -11.62 -13.96
C SER A 213 -6.35 -11.05 -15.20
N LEU A 214 -6.91 -11.34 -16.36
CA LEU A 214 -6.39 -10.96 -17.68
C LEU A 214 -7.34 -9.95 -18.32
N SER A 215 -6.78 -9.03 -19.11
CA SER A 215 -7.56 -8.07 -19.89
C SER A 215 -6.83 -7.78 -21.19
N ASP A 216 -7.56 -7.73 -22.30
CA ASP A 216 -7.00 -7.32 -23.60
C ASP A 216 -6.75 -5.80 -23.68
N GLN A 217 -7.13 -5.04 -22.64
CA GLN A 217 -6.94 -3.59 -22.61
C GLN A 217 -5.47 -3.19 -22.38
N LEU A 218 -5.02 -2.22 -23.17
CA LEU A 218 -3.75 -1.52 -23.03
C LEU A 218 -4.02 -0.07 -22.60
N PRO A 219 -4.10 0.21 -21.30
CA PRO A 219 -4.42 1.56 -20.83
C PRO A 219 -3.27 2.52 -21.19
N ALA A 220 -3.60 3.66 -21.81
CA ALA A 220 -2.64 4.63 -22.33
C ALA A 220 -2.44 5.83 -21.38
N SER A 221 -3.43 6.12 -20.54
CA SER A 221 -3.38 7.21 -19.56
C SER A 221 -3.32 6.70 -18.11
N PRO A 222 -2.77 7.49 -17.18
CA PRO A 222 -2.80 7.16 -15.75
C PRO A 222 -4.19 6.88 -15.18
N ALA A 223 -5.23 7.52 -15.73
CA ALA A 223 -6.61 7.32 -15.31
C ALA A 223 -7.13 5.95 -15.76
N GLU A 224 -6.90 5.57 -17.02
CA GLU A 224 -7.26 4.25 -17.54
C GLU A 224 -6.50 3.13 -16.80
N ILE A 225 -5.21 3.36 -16.49
CA ILE A 225 -4.39 2.43 -15.69
C ILE A 225 -5.05 2.23 -14.31
N ALA A 226 -5.46 3.30 -13.66
CA ALA A 226 -6.09 3.23 -12.33
C ALA A 226 -7.46 2.54 -12.37
N ILE A 227 -8.29 2.83 -13.37
CA ILE A 227 -9.60 2.19 -13.56
C ILE A 227 -9.43 0.68 -13.75
N LEU A 228 -8.61 0.27 -14.72
CA LEU A 228 -8.40 -1.15 -15.01
C LEU A 228 -7.81 -1.89 -13.81
N TYR A 229 -6.85 -1.28 -13.10
CA TYR A 229 -6.31 -1.83 -11.87
C TYR A 229 -7.39 -2.05 -10.80
N LEU A 230 -8.27 -1.07 -10.59
CA LEU A 230 -9.34 -1.16 -9.58
C LEU A 230 -10.40 -2.19 -9.97
N ASP A 231 -10.77 -2.28 -11.25
CA ASP A 231 -11.72 -3.26 -11.75
C ASP A 231 -11.20 -4.70 -11.54
N GLN A 232 -9.95 -4.97 -11.92
CA GLN A 232 -9.34 -6.30 -11.75
C GLN A 232 -9.06 -6.62 -10.27
N LEU A 233 -8.72 -5.61 -9.46
CA LEU A 233 -8.60 -5.77 -8.01
C LEU A 233 -9.95 -6.13 -7.39
N ALA A 234 -11.04 -5.45 -7.78
CA ALA A 234 -12.38 -5.72 -7.27
C ALA A 234 -12.84 -7.14 -7.67
N GLU A 235 -12.61 -7.52 -8.92
CA GLU A 235 -12.89 -8.86 -9.43
C GLU A 235 -12.12 -9.94 -8.66
N THR A 236 -10.85 -9.70 -8.35
CA THR A 236 -10.02 -10.64 -7.59
C THR A 236 -10.46 -10.68 -6.13
N TYR A 237 -10.70 -9.53 -5.51
CA TYR A 237 -11.02 -9.39 -4.08
C TYR A 237 -12.25 -10.20 -3.65
N ILE A 238 -13.28 -10.28 -4.50
CA ILE A 238 -14.47 -11.08 -4.19
C ILE A 238 -14.22 -12.59 -4.20
N LYS A 239 -13.13 -13.04 -4.84
CA LYS A 239 -12.73 -14.46 -4.94
C LYS A 239 -11.73 -14.87 -3.85
N ILE A 240 -11.09 -13.91 -3.17
CA ILE A 240 -10.15 -14.21 -2.09
C ILE A 240 -10.91 -14.76 -0.87
N PRO A 241 -10.43 -15.85 -0.24
CA PRO A 241 -11.00 -16.35 1.01
C PRO A 241 -11.01 -15.26 2.09
N ARG A 242 -12.19 -15.00 2.66
CA ARG A 242 -12.33 -13.98 3.72
C ARG A 242 -12.03 -14.59 5.08
N PRO A 243 -11.30 -13.89 5.96
CA PRO A 243 -11.12 -14.35 7.33
C PRO A 243 -12.48 -14.40 8.05
N GLU A 244 -12.53 -15.21 9.12
CA GLU A 244 -13.69 -15.22 10.01
C GLU A 244 -13.92 -13.82 10.59
N ARG A 245 -15.20 -13.44 10.69
CA ARG A 245 -15.60 -12.14 11.22
C ARG A 245 -15.93 -12.30 12.69
N PHE A 246 -15.31 -11.49 13.53
CA PHE A 246 -15.58 -11.41 14.95
C PHE A 246 -16.03 -9.99 15.29
N TYR A 247 -16.89 -9.89 16.32
CA TYR A 247 -17.31 -8.62 16.86
C TYR A 247 -16.39 -8.23 18.01
N HIS A 248 -15.95 -6.97 18.03
CA HIS A 248 -15.29 -6.37 19.18
C HIS A 248 -16.29 -5.49 19.92
N ASP A 249 -16.27 -5.55 21.25
CA ASP A 249 -17.05 -4.62 22.08
C ASP A 249 -16.39 -3.24 22.06
N TRP A 250 -16.71 -2.49 21.00
CA TRP A 250 -16.21 -1.14 20.80
C TRP A 250 -16.73 -0.17 21.85
N LEU A 251 -17.89 -0.42 22.46
CA LEU A 251 -18.45 0.46 23.48
C LEU A 251 -17.64 0.34 24.78
N ASP A 252 -17.42 -0.89 25.25
CA ASP A 252 -16.55 -1.16 26.41
C ASP A 252 -15.12 -0.64 26.17
N THR A 253 -14.59 -0.83 24.95
CA THR A 253 -13.26 -0.32 24.57
C THR A 253 -13.18 1.20 24.67
N VAL A 254 -14.21 1.92 24.19
CA VAL A 254 -14.24 3.38 24.26
C VAL A 254 -14.40 3.86 25.70
N GLU A 255 -15.25 3.21 26.51
CA GLU A 255 -15.44 3.60 27.92
C GLU A 255 -14.14 3.47 28.72
N LYS A 256 -13.45 2.33 28.60
CA LYS A 256 -12.14 2.12 29.22
C LYS A 256 -11.08 3.10 28.70
N GLY A 257 -11.05 3.31 27.38
CA GLY A 257 -10.12 4.25 26.76
C GLY A 257 -10.34 5.69 27.22
N LEU A 258 -11.59 6.12 27.40
CA LEU A 258 -11.93 7.44 27.92
C LEU A 258 -11.58 7.58 29.39
N GLU A 259 -11.78 6.54 30.20
CA GLU A 259 -11.34 6.51 31.60
C GLU A 259 -9.82 6.72 31.69
N ASP A 260 -9.04 5.95 30.93
CA ASP A 260 -7.58 6.07 30.89
C ASP A 260 -7.14 7.44 30.38
N LEU A 261 -7.72 7.93 29.27
CA LEU A 261 -7.41 9.26 28.74
C LEU A 261 -7.80 10.38 29.69
N THR A 262 -8.75 10.20 30.60
CA THR A 262 -9.19 11.25 31.52
C THR A 262 -8.36 11.25 32.80
N TYR A 263 -8.04 10.07 33.34
CA TYR A 263 -7.52 9.96 34.71
C TYR A 263 -6.10 9.42 34.79
N HIS A 264 -5.60 8.71 33.78
CA HIS A 264 -4.27 8.14 33.83
C HIS A 264 -3.20 9.22 33.60
N LYS A 265 -2.37 9.48 34.61
CA LYS A 265 -1.33 10.53 34.57
C LYS A 265 -0.31 10.33 33.44
N GLY A 266 -0.07 9.09 33.03
CA GLY A 266 0.79 8.77 31.89
C GLY A 266 0.30 9.35 30.56
N CYS A 267 -0.99 9.66 30.44
CA CYS A 267 -1.55 10.24 29.22
C CYS A 267 -1.28 11.74 29.11
N TRP A 268 -0.87 12.42 30.18
CA TRP A 268 -0.84 13.88 30.26
C TRP A 268 0.52 14.45 30.64
N THR A 269 0.79 15.65 30.14
CA THR A 269 1.88 16.52 30.56
C THR A 269 1.33 17.91 30.85
N PHE A 270 1.86 18.59 31.86
CA PHE A 270 1.54 19.99 32.14
C PHE A 270 2.67 20.89 31.63
N ALA A 271 2.35 21.84 30.75
CA ALA A 271 3.32 22.78 30.19
C ALA A 271 2.64 24.10 29.84
N GLY A 272 3.34 25.23 30.01
CA GLY A 272 2.82 26.54 29.60
C GLY A 272 1.47 26.94 30.21
N GLY A 273 1.10 26.41 31.38
CA GLY A 273 -0.17 26.71 32.05
C GLY A 273 -1.34 25.79 31.68
N HIS A 274 -1.14 24.80 30.83
CA HIS A 274 -2.19 23.89 30.35
C HIS A 274 -1.77 22.42 30.42
N SER A 275 -2.77 21.54 30.41
CA SER A 275 -2.58 20.09 30.29
C SER A 275 -2.68 19.66 28.82
N TYR A 276 -1.77 18.82 28.38
CA TYR A 276 -1.74 18.27 27.03
C TYR A 276 -1.60 16.76 27.04
N LEU A 277 -2.20 16.10 26.06
CA LEU A 277 -1.98 14.68 25.85
C LEU A 277 -0.56 14.41 25.34
N ASN A 278 0.06 13.37 25.88
CA ASN A 278 1.30 12.80 25.37
C ASN A 278 1.02 11.96 24.11
N ALA A 279 1.95 11.94 23.16
CA ALA A 279 1.84 11.05 21.99
C ALA A 279 1.94 9.57 22.40
N TYR A 280 2.72 9.28 23.45
CA TYR A 280 2.91 7.94 24.01
C TYR A 280 2.74 7.98 25.53
N VAL A 281 2.17 6.91 26.09
CA VAL A 281 1.94 6.81 27.55
C VAL A 281 3.28 6.93 28.29
N ALA A 282 3.31 7.84 29.26
CA ALA A 282 4.46 8.17 30.11
C ALA A 282 5.68 8.76 29.36
N ASP A 283 5.51 9.24 28.12
CA ASP A 283 6.52 10.06 27.46
C ASP A 283 6.41 11.52 27.92
N TYR A 284 7.15 11.85 28.98
CA TYR A 284 7.23 13.21 29.52
C TYR A 284 8.41 14.02 28.95
N LYS A 285 9.19 13.45 28.04
CA LYS A 285 10.37 14.12 27.47
C LYS A 285 10.01 14.85 26.18
N THR A 286 9.21 14.21 25.34
CA THR A 286 8.78 14.78 24.07
C THR A 286 7.80 15.95 24.33
N PRO A 287 8.04 17.13 23.75
CA PRO A 287 7.09 18.25 23.85
C PRO A 287 5.72 17.87 23.30
N PRO A 288 4.61 18.41 23.87
CA PRO A 288 3.29 18.20 23.31
C PRO A 288 3.17 18.64 21.85
N GLU A 289 2.37 17.91 21.08
CA GLU A 289 2.16 18.14 19.65
C GLU A 289 0.72 18.54 19.35
N VAL A 290 0.53 19.57 18.52
CA VAL A 290 -0.82 20.09 18.17
C VAL A 290 -1.68 19.02 17.47
N MET A 291 -1.05 18.14 16.68
CA MET A 291 -1.76 17.07 15.99
C MET A 291 -2.34 16.05 16.96
N VAL A 292 -1.62 15.68 18.01
CA VAL A 292 -2.13 14.76 19.04
C VAL A 292 -3.38 15.34 19.68
N GLN A 293 -3.35 16.62 20.03
CA GLN A 293 -4.48 17.28 20.67
C GLN A 293 -5.71 17.29 19.74
N LEU A 294 -5.53 17.70 18.48
CA LEU A 294 -6.61 17.80 17.50
C LEU A 294 -7.11 16.42 17.00
N ALA A 295 -6.24 15.42 16.93
CA ALA A 295 -6.57 14.06 16.50
C ALA A 295 -7.42 13.31 17.53
N VAL A 296 -7.31 13.66 18.81
CA VAL A 296 -8.20 13.13 19.86
C VAL A 296 -9.45 13.98 20.01
N LEU A 297 -9.32 15.32 20.00
CA LEU A 297 -10.44 16.24 20.21
C LEU A 297 -11.58 16.03 19.21
N LEU A 298 -11.28 15.88 17.91
CA LEU A 298 -12.32 15.78 16.88
C LEU A 298 -13.15 14.50 16.96
N PRO A 299 -12.56 13.29 17.01
CA PRO A 299 -13.33 12.07 17.25
C PRO A 299 -14.12 12.12 18.56
N MET A 300 -13.60 12.79 19.60
CA MET A 300 -14.35 12.94 20.85
C MET A 300 -15.61 13.78 20.68
N LEU A 301 -15.53 14.88 19.90
CA LEU A 301 -16.72 15.68 19.59
C LEU A 301 -17.74 14.87 18.78
N ASP A 302 -17.28 14.07 17.82
CA ASP A 302 -18.16 13.20 17.03
C ASP A 302 -18.80 12.10 17.91
N TYR A 303 -18.07 11.55 18.89
CA TYR A 303 -18.59 10.59 19.88
C TYR A 303 -19.62 11.20 20.82
N LEU A 304 -19.38 12.42 21.32
CA LEU A 304 -20.34 13.14 22.16
C LEU A 304 -21.64 13.42 21.42
N ASP A 305 -21.56 13.91 20.18
CA ASP A 305 -22.75 14.11 19.34
C ASP A 305 -23.56 12.81 19.21
N TRP A 306 -22.87 11.68 18.98
CA TRP A 306 -23.50 10.37 18.88
C TRP A 306 -24.14 9.91 20.20
N LYS A 307 -23.51 10.16 21.35
CA LYS A 307 -24.09 9.91 22.69
C LYS A 307 -25.23 10.87 23.04
N GLY A 308 -25.37 11.99 22.33
CA GLY A 308 -26.28 13.08 22.70
C GLY A 308 -25.76 13.92 23.88
N GLU A 309 -24.45 13.88 24.12
CA GLU A 309 -23.77 14.65 25.16
C GLU A 309 -23.12 15.90 24.56
N SER A 310 -22.96 16.95 25.35
CA SER A 310 -22.41 18.23 24.87
C SER A 310 -21.07 18.62 25.51
N LYS A 311 -20.65 17.90 26.56
CA LYS A 311 -19.50 18.28 27.38
C LYS A 311 -18.78 17.04 27.88
N HIS A 312 -17.45 17.13 27.89
CA HIS A 312 -16.56 16.17 28.54
C HIS A 312 -15.30 16.90 29.00
N GLN A 313 -14.71 16.51 30.12
CA GLN A 313 -13.52 17.18 30.67
C GLN A 313 -12.37 17.19 29.67
N LEU A 314 -12.08 16.03 29.05
CA LEU A 314 -11.08 15.88 27.99
C LEU A 314 -11.22 16.95 26.88
N VAL A 315 -12.45 17.19 26.40
CA VAL A 315 -12.71 18.17 25.33
C VAL A 315 -12.40 19.59 25.79
N THR A 316 -12.75 19.92 27.04
CA THR A 316 -12.48 21.24 27.62
C THR A 316 -10.97 21.48 27.74
N GLU A 317 -10.24 20.55 28.35
CA GLU A 317 -8.78 20.64 28.53
C GLU A 317 -8.06 20.79 27.18
N LEU A 318 -8.40 19.93 26.22
CA LEU A 318 -7.78 19.96 24.89
C LEU A 318 -8.01 21.30 24.19
N ARG A 319 -9.22 21.87 24.26
CA ARG A 319 -9.54 23.18 23.66
C ARG A 319 -8.75 24.32 24.30
N THR A 320 -8.68 24.35 25.63
CA THR A 320 -8.04 25.46 26.36
C THR A 320 -6.56 25.59 26.02
N GLY A 321 -5.87 24.49 25.76
CA GLY A 321 -4.45 24.50 25.41
C GLY A 321 -4.12 24.85 23.94
N LEU A 322 -5.09 24.87 23.02
CA LEU A 322 -4.82 24.95 21.57
C LEU A 322 -4.13 26.25 21.15
N GLU A 323 -4.54 27.39 21.70
CA GLU A 323 -4.00 28.70 21.30
C GLU A 323 -2.49 28.83 21.56
N ALA A 324 -1.96 28.07 22.52
CA ALA A 324 -0.54 28.06 22.85
C ALA A 324 0.35 27.57 21.70
N PHE A 325 -0.20 26.87 20.70
CA PHE A 325 0.53 26.43 19.51
C PHE A 325 0.63 27.51 18.43
N TYR A 326 -0.09 28.64 18.55
CA TYR A 326 -0.02 29.73 17.58
C TYR A 326 1.19 30.63 17.83
N GLN A 327 2.02 30.83 16.80
CA GLN A 327 3.19 31.69 16.84
C GLN A 327 2.93 32.99 16.09
N LYS A 328 2.84 34.08 16.85
CA LYS A 328 2.54 35.42 16.31
C LYS A 328 3.60 35.96 15.35
N ASP A 329 4.87 35.66 15.59
CA ASP A 329 6.00 36.10 14.75
C ASP A 329 5.98 35.43 13.37
N MET A 330 5.49 34.19 13.29
CA MET A 330 5.33 33.46 12.03
C MET A 330 3.96 33.62 11.38
N GLY A 331 2.94 33.99 12.16
CA GLY A 331 1.56 34.09 11.68
C GLY A 331 0.96 32.72 11.37
N THR A 332 1.30 31.69 12.15
CA THR A 332 0.78 30.33 11.95
C THR A 332 0.94 29.48 13.20
N ILE A 333 0.29 28.31 13.22
CA ILE A 333 0.51 27.30 14.24
C ILE A 333 1.79 26.50 13.97
N VAL A 334 2.42 26.01 15.04
CA VAL A 334 3.59 25.14 14.99
C VAL A 334 3.28 23.73 15.45
N ARG A 335 4.17 22.79 15.11
CA ARG A 335 4.05 21.37 15.49
C ARG A 335 4.13 21.17 17.00
N TRP A 336 5.23 21.62 17.58
CA TRP A 336 5.60 21.43 18.97
C TRP A 336 5.10 22.59 19.82
N LEU A 337 4.72 22.32 21.06
CA LEU A 337 4.33 23.37 21.99
C LEU A 337 5.51 24.33 22.21
N PRO A 338 5.36 25.63 21.89
CA PRO A 338 6.44 26.61 22.00
C PRO A 338 7.13 26.67 23.36
N SER A 339 6.36 26.61 24.44
CA SER A 339 6.89 26.71 25.81
C SER A 339 7.76 25.51 26.22
N ALA A 340 7.67 24.41 25.48
CA ALA A 340 8.41 23.17 25.70
C ALA A 340 9.42 22.86 24.56
N GLU A 341 9.57 23.74 23.56
CA GLU A 341 10.43 23.51 22.38
C GLU A 341 11.89 23.19 22.75
N LYS A 342 12.40 23.79 23.82
CA LYS A 342 13.75 23.53 24.34
C LYS A 342 14.01 22.08 24.78
N ASN A 343 12.96 21.27 24.96
CA ASN A 343 13.07 19.87 25.37
C ASN A 343 13.21 18.92 24.17
N LEU A 344 13.19 19.42 22.94
CA LEU A 344 13.46 18.62 21.75
C LEU A 344 14.84 17.96 21.83
N ASP A 345 14.88 16.65 21.59
CA ASP A 345 16.09 15.82 21.77
C ASP A 345 17.00 15.76 20.52
N HIS A 346 16.54 16.32 19.39
CA HIS A 346 17.26 16.36 18.11
C HIS A 346 17.62 14.97 17.54
N SER A 347 16.97 13.91 18.02
CA SER A 347 17.21 12.52 17.59
C SER A 347 16.75 12.24 16.16
N GLU A 348 15.81 13.05 15.65
CA GLU A 348 15.24 12.96 14.31
C GLU A 348 15.18 14.36 13.68
N GLU A 349 15.13 14.46 12.35
CA GLU A 349 15.11 15.75 11.64
C GLU A 349 13.96 16.66 12.10
N GLN A 350 12.77 16.10 12.30
CA GLN A 350 11.59 16.80 12.77
C GLN A 350 11.63 17.23 14.24
N LYS A 351 12.52 16.65 15.05
CA LYS A 351 12.70 16.99 16.47
C LYS A 351 13.72 18.10 16.65
N LYS A 352 13.68 19.08 15.74
CA LYS A 352 14.48 20.30 15.79
C LYS A 352 13.53 21.50 15.80
N PRO A 353 13.87 22.57 16.53
CA PRO A 353 13.06 23.78 16.55
C PRO A 353 12.70 24.26 15.14
N ARG A 354 11.40 24.56 14.95
CA ARG A 354 10.84 25.13 13.71
C ARG A 354 11.05 24.32 12.41
N VAL A 355 11.53 23.08 12.50
CA VAL A 355 11.54 22.16 11.35
C VAL A 355 10.13 21.63 11.13
N MET A 356 9.62 21.79 9.91
CA MET A 356 8.30 21.31 9.53
C MET A 356 8.41 20.17 8.54
N ASP A 357 7.72 19.09 8.87
CA ASP A 357 7.33 18.03 7.96
C ASP A 357 6.18 18.55 7.09
N ALA A 358 6.30 18.51 5.76
CA ALA A 358 5.50 19.35 4.89
C ALA A 358 3.99 19.10 5.01
N TRP A 359 3.57 17.85 5.06
CA TRP A 359 2.17 17.51 5.27
C TRP A 359 1.64 17.96 6.64
N TYR A 360 2.50 18.01 7.66
CA TYR A 360 2.13 18.26 9.04
C TYR A 360 1.63 19.69 9.24
N LEU A 361 2.03 20.68 8.44
CA LEU A 361 1.43 22.02 8.50
C LEU A 361 -0.07 22.00 8.20
N HIS A 362 -0.47 21.21 7.20
CA HIS A 362 -1.82 21.26 6.64
C HIS A 362 -2.84 20.50 7.49
N HIS A 363 -2.42 19.38 8.11
CA HIS A 363 -3.34 18.51 8.84
C HIS A 363 -3.99 19.19 10.07
N PRO A 364 -3.25 19.86 10.98
CA PRO A 364 -3.84 20.64 12.07
C PRO A 364 -4.76 21.76 11.56
N LEU A 365 -4.41 22.46 10.48
CA LEU A 365 -5.26 23.50 9.88
C LEU A 365 -6.58 22.92 9.36
N MET A 366 -6.56 21.74 8.75
CA MET A 366 -7.78 21.03 8.35
C MET A 366 -8.67 20.69 9.56
N ASN A 367 -8.06 20.30 10.67
CA ASN A 367 -8.78 20.03 11.90
C ASN A 367 -9.36 21.31 12.54
N LEU A 368 -8.64 22.43 12.49
CA LEU A 368 -9.20 23.73 12.88
C LEU A 368 -10.37 24.14 11.98
N ALA A 369 -10.32 23.84 10.67
CA ALA A 369 -11.46 24.06 9.76
C ALA A 369 -12.69 23.22 10.12
N ARG A 370 -12.48 21.97 10.57
CA ARG A 370 -13.56 21.11 11.10
C ARG A 370 -14.15 21.70 12.39
N LEU A 371 -13.33 22.13 13.33
CA LEU A 371 -13.78 22.79 14.56
C LEU A 371 -14.55 24.09 14.27
N SER A 372 -14.03 24.92 13.36
CA SER A 372 -14.68 26.15 12.92
C SER A 372 -16.07 25.89 12.33
N THR A 373 -16.22 24.83 11.53
CA THR A 373 -17.52 24.42 10.96
C THR A 373 -18.52 24.00 12.05
N ARG A 374 -18.01 23.56 13.21
CA ARG A 374 -18.80 23.22 14.40
C ARG A 374 -19.06 24.44 15.32
N GLY A 375 -18.73 25.66 14.88
CA GLY A 375 -18.97 26.90 15.63
C GLY A 375 -17.87 27.28 16.64
N ASP A 376 -16.70 26.65 16.57
CA ASP A 376 -15.57 27.01 17.44
C ASP A 376 -14.87 28.28 16.91
N GLU A 377 -15.18 29.43 17.52
CA GLU A 377 -14.69 30.74 17.08
C GLU A 377 -13.18 30.91 17.31
N ASN A 378 -12.61 30.30 18.35
CA ASN A 378 -11.15 30.37 18.59
C ASN A 378 -10.41 29.57 17.53
N ALA A 379 -10.88 28.35 17.21
CA ALA A 379 -10.31 27.56 16.13
C ALA A 379 -10.45 28.27 14.77
N LYS A 380 -11.59 28.92 14.51
CA LYS A 380 -11.81 29.73 13.31
C LYS A 380 -10.82 30.89 13.22
N LYS A 381 -10.60 31.62 14.32
CA LYS A 381 -9.63 32.70 14.36
C LYS A 381 -8.22 32.19 14.07
N MET A 382 -7.77 31.15 14.78
CA MET A 382 -6.45 30.56 14.57
C MET A 382 -6.25 30.10 13.12
N LEU A 383 -7.28 29.49 12.52
CA LEU A 383 -7.24 29.05 11.13
C LEU A 383 -7.08 30.23 10.17
N LEU A 384 -7.91 31.28 10.31
CA LEU A 384 -7.87 32.46 9.45
C LEU A 384 -6.54 33.22 9.60
N ASP A 385 -6.02 33.32 10.81
CA ASP A 385 -4.72 33.92 11.07
C ASP A 385 -3.56 33.11 10.45
N SER A 386 -3.72 31.79 10.32
CA SER A 386 -2.66 30.87 9.85
C SER A 386 -2.65 30.61 8.34
N ILE A 387 -3.76 30.85 7.65
CA ILE A 387 -3.95 30.33 6.29
C ILE A 387 -3.05 31.00 5.24
N ASP A 388 -2.78 32.31 5.41
CA ASP A 388 -1.93 33.05 4.48
C ASP A 388 -0.48 32.54 4.53
N TYR A 389 -0.01 32.06 5.69
CA TYR A 389 1.28 31.38 5.79
C TYR A 389 1.29 30.07 4.99
N ALA A 390 0.23 29.25 5.07
CA ALA A 390 0.15 28.02 4.28
C ALA A 390 0.14 28.29 2.77
N VAL A 391 -0.52 29.36 2.32
CA VAL A 391 -0.49 29.81 0.91
C VAL A 391 0.91 30.29 0.52
N LYS A 392 1.60 31.06 1.37
CA LYS A 392 2.99 31.49 1.15
C LYS A 392 3.92 30.29 0.97
N VAL A 393 3.79 29.25 1.79
CA VAL A 393 4.55 27.99 1.69
C VAL A 393 4.27 27.31 0.34
N ALA A 394 3.00 27.19 -0.04
CA ALA A 394 2.62 26.59 -1.32
C ALA A 394 3.24 27.33 -2.52
N HIS A 395 3.25 28.67 -2.49
CA HIS A 395 3.85 29.50 -3.54
C HIS A 395 5.37 29.36 -3.59
N LYS A 396 6.04 29.37 -2.43
CA LYS A 396 7.50 29.18 -2.32
C LYS A 396 7.96 27.88 -2.98
N PHE A 397 7.20 26.81 -2.79
CA PHE A 397 7.52 25.48 -3.32
C PHE A 397 6.79 25.15 -4.63
N ASN A 398 6.13 26.13 -5.26
CA ASN A 398 5.39 25.93 -6.51
C ASN A 398 4.44 24.72 -6.46
N TYR A 399 3.76 24.55 -5.33
CA TYR A 399 2.84 23.44 -5.03
C TYR A 399 3.49 22.05 -5.12
N GLN A 400 4.81 21.95 -4.91
CA GLN A 400 5.57 20.69 -4.86
C GLN A 400 6.48 20.72 -3.64
N TRP A 401 6.05 20.10 -2.56
CA TRP A 401 6.69 20.26 -1.26
C TRP A 401 7.93 19.37 -1.10
N PRO A 402 8.98 19.86 -0.41
CA PRO A 402 10.05 19.01 0.10
C PRO A 402 9.51 18.09 1.21
N VAL A 403 10.34 17.19 1.74
CA VAL A 403 10.02 16.43 2.96
C VAL A 403 10.08 17.35 4.18
N PHE A 404 11.22 18.03 4.36
CA PHE A 404 11.44 18.93 5.49
C PHE A 404 11.90 20.32 5.05
N TYR A 405 11.41 21.35 5.72
CA TYR A 405 11.85 22.73 5.54
C TYR A 405 11.85 23.51 6.87
N GLN A 406 12.60 24.62 6.91
CA GLN A 406 12.58 25.54 8.05
C GLN A 406 11.41 26.52 7.96
N MET A 407 10.62 26.68 9.02
CA MET A 407 9.40 27.50 8.96
C MET A 407 9.65 29.01 8.81
N ASP A 408 10.73 29.54 9.36
CA ASP A 408 11.03 30.97 9.33
C ASP A 408 11.59 31.44 7.97
N THR A 409 12.50 30.67 7.41
CA THR A 409 13.24 30.96 6.16
C THR A 409 12.61 30.31 4.93
N LEU A 410 11.89 29.21 5.10
CA LEU A 410 11.45 28.28 4.05
C LEU A 410 12.62 27.64 3.30
N ASP A 411 13.77 27.51 3.96
CA ASP A 411 14.91 26.77 3.43
C ASP A 411 14.65 25.27 3.49
N ILE A 412 15.00 24.57 2.41
CA ILE A 412 14.79 23.12 2.30
C ILE A 412 15.85 22.42 3.15
N ILE A 413 15.39 21.57 4.07
CA ILE A 413 16.26 20.71 4.90
C ILE A 413 16.40 19.34 4.25
N LYS A 414 15.31 18.80 3.69
CA LYS A 414 15.29 17.53 2.96
C LYS A 414 14.35 17.62 1.79
N ALA A 415 14.90 17.63 0.58
CA ALA A 415 14.11 17.79 -0.64
C ALA A 415 13.31 16.53 -1.00
N GLU A 416 13.89 15.34 -0.81
CA GLU A 416 13.35 14.11 -1.36
C GLU A 416 13.21 12.99 -0.33
N THR A 417 12.25 12.10 -0.58
CA THR A 417 12.00 10.88 0.22
C THR A 417 13.10 9.83 0.02
N ALA A 418 13.61 9.75 -1.21
CA ALA A 418 14.79 9.03 -1.66
C ALA A 418 15.35 9.74 -2.90
N GLU A 419 16.61 9.47 -3.25
CA GLU A 419 17.26 10.08 -4.43
C GLU A 419 16.41 9.88 -5.70
N GLY A 420 16.01 10.98 -6.33
CA GLY A 420 15.18 10.99 -7.55
C GLY A 420 13.70 10.67 -7.34
N ALA A 421 13.27 10.38 -6.11
CA ALA A 421 11.86 10.10 -5.81
C ALA A 421 11.04 11.38 -5.63
N GLY A 422 11.68 12.55 -5.48
CA GLY A 422 11.03 13.82 -5.13
C GLY A 422 10.57 13.87 -3.67
N GLY A 423 9.99 15.01 -3.28
CA GLY A 423 9.43 15.23 -1.95
C GLY A 423 8.06 14.58 -1.76
N GLU A 424 7.19 15.23 -0.99
CA GLU A 424 5.91 14.64 -0.58
C GLU A 424 4.82 14.87 -1.63
N LYS A 425 4.52 13.81 -2.38
CA LYS A 425 3.66 13.84 -3.57
C LYS A 425 2.15 13.93 -3.27
N ASP A 426 1.71 13.63 -2.05
CA ASP A 426 0.30 13.73 -1.63
C ASP A 426 -0.04 15.01 -0.85
N VAL A 427 0.97 15.81 -0.46
CA VAL A 427 0.76 17.14 0.13
C VAL A 427 -0.07 18.07 -0.76
N PRO A 428 0.12 18.11 -2.10
CA PRO A 428 -0.70 18.95 -2.96
C PRO A 428 -2.21 18.70 -2.81
N GLY A 429 -2.63 17.45 -2.61
CA GLY A 429 -4.04 17.13 -2.44
C GLY A 429 -4.57 17.46 -1.04
N THR A 430 -3.73 17.35 -0.01
CA THR A 430 -4.07 17.75 1.37
C THR A 430 -4.20 19.28 1.47
N PHE A 431 -3.30 20.03 0.84
CA PHE A 431 -3.45 21.48 0.69
C PHE A 431 -4.72 21.83 -0.10
N ALA A 432 -5.03 21.10 -1.18
CA ALA A 432 -6.27 21.31 -1.92
C ALA A 432 -7.52 21.07 -1.05
N ASP A 433 -7.54 20.04 -0.20
CA ASP A 433 -8.65 19.84 0.76
C ASP A 433 -8.80 21.04 1.69
N LEU A 434 -7.69 21.49 2.30
CA LEU A 434 -7.68 22.65 3.18
C LEU A 434 -8.24 23.89 2.47
N MET A 435 -7.76 24.19 1.27
CA MET A 435 -8.22 25.34 0.49
C MET A 435 -9.72 25.25 0.14
N LEU A 436 -10.23 24.08 -0.23
CA LEU A 436 -11.67 23.89 -0.47
C LEU A 436 -12.51 24.12 0.80
N ARG A 437 -12.02 23.71 1.97
CA ARG A 437 -12.66 24.02 3.25
C ARG A 437 -12.66 25.52 3.53
N MET A 438 -11.55 26.21 3.26
CA MET A 438 -11.47 27.67 3.41
C MET A 438 -12.43 28.39 2.49
N TRP A 439 -12.55 27.95 1.24
CA TRP A 439 -13.54 28.49 0.31
C TRP A 439 -14.96 28.31 0.85
N LYS A 440 -15.31 27.15 1.39
CA LYS A 440 -16.61 26.92 2.03
C LYS A 440 -16.86 27.82 3.24
N ILE A 441 -15.84 28.05 4.07
CA ILE A 441 -15.95 28.86 5.30
C ILE A 441 -16.06 30.35 4.98
N THR A 442 -15.33 30.83 3.97
CA THR A 442 -15.15 32.27 3.72
C THR A 442 -15.92 32.79 2.52
N GLY A 443 -16.27 31.92 1.57
CA GLY A 443 -16.79 32.29 0.25
C GLY A 443 -15.74 32.91 -0.69
N ASP A 444 -14.49 33.07 -0.24
CA ASP A 444 -13.45 33.74 -1.04
C ASP A 444 -12.91 32.81 -2.13
N LYS A 445 -13.15 33.20 -3.38
CA LYS A 445 -12.76 32.44 -4.57
C LYS A 445 -11.25 32.21 -4.68
N LYS A 446 -10.41 33.03 -4.03
CA LYS A 446 -8.96 32.83 -4.05
C LYS A 446 -8.57 31.43 -3.59
N PHE A 447 -9.23 30.90 -2.55
CA PHE A 447 -8.92 29.58 -2.02
C PHE A 447 -9.29 28.46 -3.01
N PHE A 448 -10.40 28.60 -3.73
CA PHE A 448 -10.75 27.64 -4.78
C PHE A 448 -9.70 27.59 -5.90
N GLU A 449 -9.15 28.74 -6.31
CA GLU A 449 -8.09 28.78 -7.32
C GLU A 449 -6.77 28.19 -6.79
N GLU A 450 -6.41 28.43 -5.52
CA GLU A 450 -5.27 27.79 -4.87
C GLU A 450 -5.43 26.25 -4.82
N ALA A 451 -6.63 25.75 -4.52
CA ALA A 451 -6.94 24.32 -4.54
C ALA A 451 -6.70 23.72 -5.93
N LYS A 452 -7.20 24.37 -6.99
CA LYS A 452 -7.03 23.92 -8.38
C LYS A 452 -5.57 23.86 -8.82
N LYS A 453 -4.77 24.88 -8.49
CA LYS A 453 -3.34 24.92 -8.83
C LYS A 453 -2.59 23.76 -8.17
N SER A 454 -2.91 23.49 -6.90
CA SER A 454 -2.31 22.38 -6.16
C SER A 454 -2.75 21.02 -6.68
N ALA A 455 -4.06 20.83 -6.91
CA ALA A 455 -4.63 19.61 -7.47
C ALA A 455 -4.02 19.23 -8.83
N ALA A 456 -3.69 20.22 -9.67
CA ALA A 456 -3.05 19.98 -10.96
C ALA A 456 -1.70 19.26 -10.84
N LYS A 457 -1.00 19.36 -9.70
CA LYS A 457 0.28 18.68 -9.44
C LYS A 457 0.15 17.19 -9.17
N LEU A 458 -1.06 16.70 -8.90
CA LEU A 458 -1.33 15.27 -8.73
C LEU A 458 -1.42 14.52 -10.08
N LYS A 459 -1.64 15.26 -11.18
CA LYS A 459 -1.78 14.67 -12.52
C LYS A 459 -0.49 13.99 -12.94
N GLY A 460 -0.60 12.77 -13.47
CA GLY A 460 0.54 12.01 -14.00
C GLY A 460 1.33 11.23 -12.95
N LEU A 461 1.03 11.36 -11.66
CA LEU A 461 1.75 10.64 -10.61
C LEU A 461 1.39 9.14 -10.52
N SER A 462 0.21 8.74 -11.01
CA SER A 462 -0.24 7.33 -11.01
C SER A 462 -0.07 6.68 -9.62
N PHE A 463 0.60 5.53 -9.52
CA PHE A 463 0.88 4.82 -8.26
C PHE A 463 1.91 5.50 -7.34
N GLU A 464 2.53 6.60 -7.78
CA GLU A 464 3.56 7.32 -7.01
C GLU A 464 3.03 8.47 -6.15
N VAL A 465 1.70 8.65 -6.06
CA VAL A 465 1.10 9.70 -5.20
C VAL A 465 1.38 9.43 -3.71
N PHE A 466 1.39 8.15 -3.32
CA PHE A 466 1.37 7.74 -1.90
C PHE A 466 2.67 8.08 -1.16
N TYR A 467 2.58 8.96 -0.16
CA TYR A 467 3.60 9.14 0.87
C TYR A 467 3.06 8.76 2.25
N GLN A 468 1.91 9.32 2.64
CA GLN A 468 1.16 9.01 3.85
C GLN A 468 -0.30 8.69 3.51
N ALA A 469 -0.85 7.64 4.12
CA ALA A 469 -2.16 7.10 3.74
C ALA A 469 -3.31 8.09 4.00
N ASN A 470 -3.26 8.82 5.11
CA ASN A 470 -4.23 9.86 5.46
C ASN A 470 -4.22 11.00 4.43
N ASN A 471 -3.05 11.52 4.06
CA ASN A 471 -2.91 12.58 3.04
C ASN A 471 -3.45 12.14 1.69
N THR A 472 -3.12 10.92 1.27
CA THR A 472 -3.62 10.34 0.02
C THR A 472 -5.15 10.22 0.05
N ALA A 473 -5.75 9.81 1.17
CA ALA A 473 -7.20 9.74 1.32
C ALA A 473 -7.87 11.13 1.29
N PHE A 474 -7.30 12.13 1.97
CA PHE A 474 -7.79 13.51 1.91
C PHE A 474 -7.69 14.09 0.49
N SER A 475 -6.62 13.76 -0.23
CA SER A 475 -6.44 14.14 -1.62
C SER A 475 -7.56 13.58 -2.50
N ALA A 476 -7.90 12.30 -2.35
CA ALA A 476 -9.04 11.70 -3.06
C ALA A 476 -10.36 12.41 -2.73
N GLY A 477 -10.63 12.67 -1.45
CA GLY A 477 -11.80 13.44 -1.02
C GLY A 477 -11.84 14.87 -1.55
N ALA A 478 -10.68 15.50 -1.76
CA ALA A 478 -10.58 16.80 -2.41
C ALA A 478 -10.93 16.73 -3.88
N MET A 479 -10.47 15.71 -4.61
CA MET A 479 -10.69 15.60 -6.05
C MET A 479 -12.14 15.24 -6.42
N LEU A 480 -12.90 14.70 -5.46
CA LEU A 480 -14.33 14.41 -5.62
C LEU A 480 -15.24 15.65 -5.49
N ARG A 481 -14.74 16.75 -4.92
CA ARG A 481 -15.47 18.01 -4.70
C ARG A 481 -15.04 19.05 -5.72
#